data_AF-A0A1K1SMQ4-F1
#
_entry.id   AF-A0A1K1SMQ4-F1
#
_cell.length_a   1.000
_cell.length_b   1.000
_cell.length_c   1.000
_cell.angle_alpha   90.00
_cell.angle_beta   90.00
_cell.angle_gamma   90.00
#
_symmetry.space_group_name_H-M   'P 1'
#
loop_
_entity.id
_entity.type
_entity.pdbx_description
1 polymer ?
#
loop_
_entity_poly.entity_id
_entity_poly.type
_entity_poly.pdbx_seq_one_letter_code
_entity_poly.pdbx_strand_id
1 'polypeptide(L)'
;MTTSVELCSRQVVLSDREAGAIRGLSGRAADRVLECVLVADHGQEHAARTGGDEWWLRWWPGRRVLQRIPSCGEAAADETGAARADGCGCPAGHEGGHAFASPPEGPGDPAGPSVRAGGV
;
A
#
# COMPACT_ATOMS: atom_id res chain seq x y z
N MET A 1 9.46 -4.72 -20.56
CA MET A 1 9.45 -5.87 -19.64
C MET A 1 8.74 -5.40 -18.39
N THR A 2 7.47 -5.77 -18.22
CA THR A 2 6.67 -5.38 -17.06
C THR A 2 7.08 -6.31 -15.92
N THR A 3 7.89 -5.83 -14.99
CA THR A 3 8.28 -6.61 -13.82
C THR A 3 7.05 -6.74 -12.93
N SER A 4 6.42 -7.92 -12.92
CA SER A 4 5.33 -8.21 -11.98
C SER A 4 5.87 -8.06 -10.56
N VAL A 5 5.33 -7.14 -9.79
CA VAL A 5 5.68 -6.98 -8.38
C VAL A 5 4.92 -8.05 -7.59
N GLU A 6 5.63 -9.00 -7.00
CA GLU A 6 5.03 -10.02 -6.15
C GLU A 6 4.80 -9.46 -4.74
N LEU A 7 3.62 -9.72 -4.16
CA LEU A 7 3.30 -9.32 -2.78
C LEU A 7 3.61 -10.46 -1.81
N CYS A 8 3.92 -10.10 -0.57
CA CYS A 8 4.11 -11.06 0.50
C CYS A 8 2.78 -11.72 0.89
N SER A 9 2.61 -12.99 0.55
CA SER A 9 1.38 -13.76 0.83
C SER A 9 1.21 -14.19 2.30
N ARG A 10 1.93 -13.54 3.23
CA ARG A 10 1.85 -13.86 4.66
C ARG A 10 0.58 -13.30 5.27
N GLN A 11 -0.13 -14.17 5.98
CA GLN A 11 -1.36 -13.85 6.69
C GLN A 11 -1.14 -13.79 8.20
N VAL A 12 -1.97 -12.99 8.87
CA VAL A 12 -2.08 -12.95 10.32
C VAL A 12 -3.54 -13.06 10.75
N VAL A 13 -3.81 -13.97 11.67
CA VAL A 13 -5.13 -14.12 12.30
C VAL A 13 -5.18 -13.23 13.54
N LEU A 14 -6.22 -12.40 13.61
CA LEU A 14 -6.52 -11.55 14.74
C LEU A 14 -7.31 -12.32 15.80
N SER A 15 -6.82 -12.25 17.04
CA SER A 15 -7.62 -12.59 18.22
C SER A 15 -8.80 -11.62 18.39
N ASP A 16 -9.79 -12.01 19.21
CA ASP A 16 -10.91 -11.13 19.59
C ASP A 16 -10.44 -9.84 20.24
N ARG A 17 -9.38 -9.91 21.05
CA ARG A 17 -8.80 -8.75 21.70
C ARG A 17 -8.18 -7.78 20.69
N GLU A 18 -7.44 -8.28 19.70
CA GLU A 18 -6.83 -7.46 18.65
C GLU A 18 -7.90 -6.83 17.74
N ALA A 19 -8.88 -7.61 17.29
CA ALA A 19 -9.98 -7.10 16.49
C ALA A 19 -10.81 -6.04 17.25
N GLY A 20 -11.04 -6.26 18.55
CA GLY A 20 -11.69 -5.30 19.44
C GLY A 20 -10.89 -4.01 19.61
N ALA A 21 -9.57 -4.10 19.81
CA ALA A 21 -8.69 -2.94 19.91
C ALA A 21 -8.68 -2.11 18.61
N ILE A 22 -8.60 -2.77 17.46
CA ILE A 22 -8.69 -2.10 16.16
C ILE A 22 -10.02 -1.38 16.00
N ARG A 23 -11.14 -2.03 16.34
CA ARG A 23 -12.46 -1.38 16.29
C ARG A 23 -12.54 -0.16 17.20
N GLY A 24 -11.99 -0.26 18.41
CA GLY A 24 -11.96 0.86 19.36
C GLY A 24 -11.16 2.06 18.86
N LEU A 25 -10.05 1.82 18.14
CA LEU A 25 -9.15 2.88 17.67
C LEU A 25 -9.55 3.46 16.30
N SER A 26 -10.02 2.63 15.38
CA SER A 26 -10.35 3.02 14.01
C SER A 26 -11.84 3.35 13.80
N GLY A 27 -12.70 2.99 14.76
CA GLY A 27 -14.16 3.04 14.60
C GLY A 27 -14.72 2.03 13.59
N ARG A 28 -13.87 1.19 12.98
CA ARG A 28 -14.25 0.20 11.97
C ARG A 28 -13.85 -1.20 12.40
N ALA A 29 -14.67 -2.18 12.02
CA ALA A 29 -14.27 -3.57 12.18
C ALA A 29 -13.19 -3.91 11.14
N ALA A 30 -12.10 -4.55 11.58
CA ALA A 30 -11.18 -5.22 10.67
C ALA A 30 -11.63 -6.64 10.38
N ASP A 31 -11.22 -7.15 9.23
CA ASP A 31 -11.26 -8.58 8.93
C ASP A 31 -10.44 -9.37 9.95
N ARG A 32 -10.86 -10.61 10.19
CA ARG A 32 -10.19 -11.51 11.16
C ARG A 32 -8.88 -12.08 10.65
N VAL A 33 -8.70 -12.06 9.34
CA VAL A 33 -7.47 -12.45 8.67
C VAL A 33 -7.00 -11.24 7.90
N LEU A 34 -5.79 -10.78 8.20
CA LEU A 34 -5.15 -9.69 7.49
C LEU A 34 -3.99 -10.23 6.66
N GLU A 35 -3.84 -9.70 5.46
CA GLU A 35 -2.80 -10.08 4.51
C GLU A 35 -1.72 -9.01 4.45
N CYS A 36 -0.45 -9.45 4.40
CA CYS A 36 0.65 -8.54 4.23
C CYS A 36 0.55 -7.85 2.87
N VAL A 37 0.65 -6.52 2.86
CA VAL A 37 0.57 -5.72 1.63
C VAL A 37 1.93 -5.29 1.08
N LEU A 38 3.01 -5.72 1.72
CA LEU A 38 4.38 -5.38 1.32
C LEU A 38 4.86 -6.29 0.18
N VAL A 39 5.85 -5.84 -0.59
CA VAL A 39 6.49 -6.63 -1.67
C VAL A 39 7.16 -7.87 -1.09
N ALA A 40 7.15 -8.98 -1.83
CA ALA A 40 7.93 -10.16 -1.50
C ALA A 40 9.42 -9.81 -1.30
N ASP A 41 10.10 -10.56 -0.43
CA ASP A 41 11.48 -10.27 -0.01
C ASP A 41 11.63 -8.92 0.74
N HIS A 42 10.54 -8.43 1.34
CA HIS A 42 10.65 -7.50 2.46
C HIS A 42 11.30 -8.21 3.65
N GLY A 43 11.85 -7.45 4.62
CA GLY A 43 12.50 -7.99 5.81
C GLY A 43 11.58 -8.82 6.72
N GLN A 44 11.86 -8.84 8.02
CA GLN A 44 11.02 -9.62 8.95
C GLN A 44 9.69 -8.93 9.30
N GLU A 45 9.58 -7.66 8.97
CA GLU A 45 8.39 -6.86 9.20
C GLU A 45 7.33 -7.14 8.13
N HIS A 46 6.11 -7.40 8.57
CA HIS A 46 4.92 -7.42 7.73
C HIS A 46 3.97 -6.30 8.12
N ALA A 47 3.13 -5.86 7.17
CA ALA A 47 2.15 -4.83 7.44
C ALA A 47 0.83 -5.05 6.71
N ALA A 48 -0.28 -4.68 7.35
CA ALA A 48 -1.62 -4.77 6.78
C ALA A 48 -2.51 -3.62 7.25
N ARG A 49 -3.42 -3.19 6.37
CA ARG A 49 -4.46 -2.20 6.70
C ARG A 49 -5.49 -2.81 7.62
N THR A 50 -5.93 -2.05 8.62
CA THR A 50 -6.95 -2.52 9.56
C THR A 50 -8.35 -1.93 9.28
N GLY A 51 -8.58 -1.40 8.06
CA GLY A 51 -9.86 -0.87 7.60
C GLY A 51 -10.08 0.65 7.80
N GLY A 52 -9.24 1.32 8.60
CA GLY A 52 -9.16 2.78 8.69
C GLY A 52 -7.97 3.31 7.88
N ASP A 53 -8.11 4.50 7.28
CA ASP A 53 -7.12 5.03 6.33
C ASP A 53 -5.73 5.25 6.94
N GLU A 54 -5.65 5.37 8.27
CA GLU A 54 -4.42 5.71 9.01
C GLU A 54 -3.91 4.62 9.95
N TRP A 55 -4.66 3.52 10.15
CA TRP A 55 -4.31 2.49 11.13
C TRP A 55 -3.77 1.22 10.47
N TRP A 56 -2.57 0.84 10.90
CA TRP A 56 -1.81 -0.26 10.36
C TRP A 56 -1.42 -1.26 11.44
N LEU A 57 -1.63 -2.54 11.15
CA LEU A 57 -1.02 -3.61 11.93
C LEU A 57 0.34 -3.92 11.34
N ARG A 58 1.39 -3.73 12.14
CA ARG A 58 2.76 -4.17 11.84
C ARG A 58 3.09 -5.39 12.69
N TRP A 59 3.71 -6.40 12.10
CA TRP A 59 4.11 -7.59 12.84
C TRP A 59 5.46 -8.15 12.44
N TRP A 60 6.13 -8.76 13.42
CA TRP A 60 7.40 -9.47 13.35
C TRP A 60 7.25 -10.83 14.02
N PRO A 61 8.23 -11.73 13.93
CA PRO A 61 8.29 -12.91 14.77
C PRO A 61 8.14 -12.54 16.27
N GLY A 62 7.06 -12.99 16.90
CA GLY A 62 6.81 -12.79 18.34
C GLY A 62 6.30 -11.39 18.75
N ARG A 63 6.11 -10.44 17.82
CA ARG A 63 5.68 -9.07 18.16
C ARG A 63 4.67 -8.55 17.15
N ARG A 64 3.67 -7.82 17.65
CA ARG A 64 2.67 -7.10 16.85
C ARG A 64 2.45 -5.72 17.44
N VAL A 65 2.28 -4.72 16.58
CA VAL A 65 2.03 -3.35 16.97
C VAL A 65 0.96 -2.78 16.05
N LEU A 66 -0.07 -2.20 16.66
CA LEU A 66 -1.03 -1.37 15.94
C LEU A 66 -0.54 0.08 16.01
N GLN A 67 -0.33 0.70 14.86
CA GLN A 67 0.28 2.03 14.78
C GLN A 67 -0.52 2.91 13.82
N ARG A 68 -0.66 4.19 14.19
CA ARG A 68 -1.16 5.22 13.29
C ARG A 68 0.02 5.73 12.47
N ILE A 69 0.05 5.42 11.18
CA ILE A 69 1.11 5.83 10.26
C ILE A 69 0.46 6.23 8.94
N PRO A 70 0.84 7.38 8.34
CA PRO A 70 0.37 7.72 7.00
C PRO A 70 0.84 6.67 5.99
N SER A 71 0.10 6.54 4.88
CA SER A 71 0.62 5.79 3.75
C SER A 71 1.83 6.51 3.12
N CYS A 72 2.71 5.79 2.44
CA CYS A 72 3.86 6.38 1.74
C CYS A 72 3.43 7.47 0.75
N GLY A 73 2.29 7.30 0.07
CA GLY A 73 1.74 8.32 -0.83
C GLY A 73 1.34 9.62 -0.12
N GLU A 74 0.94 9.53 1.15
CA GLU A 74 0.62 10.69 2.00
C GLU A 74 1.88 11.30 2.62
N ALA A 75 2.82 10.48 3.10
CA ALA A 75 4.07 10.95 3.70
C ALA A 75 4.97 11.73 2.71
N ALA A 76 5.00 11.32 1.44
CA ALA A 76 5.74 12.02 0.39
C ALA A 76 5.14 13.39 0.03
N ALA A 77 3.86 13.65 0.36
CA ALA A 77 3.19 14.90 0.03
C ALA A 77 3.66 16.07 0.91
N ASP A 78 4.15 15.81 2.13
CA ASP A 78 4.55 16.86 3.08
C ASP A 78 6.00 17.36 2.89
N GLU A 79 6.91 16.53 2.34
CA GLU A 79 8.35 16.82 2.44
C GLU A 79 9.00 17.45 1.19
N THR A 80 8.39 17.42 0.00
CA THR A 80 9.11 17.96 -1.18
C THR A 80 8.27 18.54 -2.31
N GLY A 81 6.93 18.44 -2.32
CA GLY A 81 6.15 18.78 -3.52
C GLY A 81 6.62 18.05 -4.79
N ALA A 82 7.46 17.02 -4.63
CA ALA A 82 7.99 16.18 -5.68
C ALA A 82 6.95 15.08 -5.92
N ALA A 83 6.54 14.97 -7.18
CA ALA A 83 5.63 14.00 -7.77
C ALA A 83 5.03 13.01 -6.77
N ARG A 84 3.72 13.15 -6.51
CA ARG A 84 2.91 12.07 -5.95
C ARG A 84 3.44 10.76 -6.50
N ALA A 85 3.97 9.89 -5.65
CA ALA A 85 3.95 8.48 -5.96
C ALA A 85 2.48 8.06 -5.89
N ASP A 86 1.68 8.51 -6.88
CA ASP A 86 0.29 8.14 -7.07
C ASP A 86 0.26 6.61 -7.04
N GLY A 87 -0.29 6.05 -5.97
CA GLY A 87 -0.52 4.61 -5.87
C GLY A 87 0.32 3.82 -4.87
N CYS A 88 1.21 4.42 -4.05
CA CYS A 88 1.81 3.64 -2.94
C CYS A 88 0.86 3.60 -1.73
N GLY A 89 0.08 2.51 -1.65
CA GLY A 89 -0.86 2.26 -0.56
C GLY A 89 -0.26 1.65 0.71
N CYS A 90 1.07 1.48 0.79
CA CYS A 90 1.80 0.85 1.92
C CYS A 90 2.05 1.85 3.08
N PRO A 91 2.28 1.40 4.33
CA PRO A 91 2.52 2.30 5.47
C PRO A 91 3.91 2.92 5.39
N ALA A 92 4.10 4.20 5.70
CA ALA A 92 5.44 4.79 5.71
C ALA A 92 6.40 4.12 6.72
N GLY A 93 7.70 4.14 6.43
CA GLY A 93 8.75 3.72 7.38
C GLY A 93 8.84 2.21 7.65
N HIS A 94 8.49 1.38 6.66
CA HIS A 94 8.64 -0.08 6.71
C HIS A 94 9.95 -0.54 6.05
N GLU A 95 10.39 -1.76 6.37
CA GLU A 95 11.54 -2.41 5.71
C GLU A 95 11.16 -2.91 4.30
N GLY A 96 12.04 -2.74 3.31
CA GLY A 96 11.91 -3.34 1.97
C GLY A 96 11.34 -2.42 0.88
N GLY A 97 11.25 -2.96 -0.34
CA GLY A 97 10.75 -2.25 -1.52
C GLY A 97 9.24 -2.06 -1.53
N HIS A 98 8.77 -1.05 -2.27
CA HIS A 98 7.33 -0.74 -2.41
C HIS A 98 6.77 -1.32 -3.72
N ALA A 99 5.56 -1.86 -3.66
CA ALA A 99 4.74 -2.05 -4.85
C ALA A 99 4.07 -0.72 -5.14
N PHE A 100 4.52 -0.03 -6.18
CA PHE A 100 3.68 1.01 -6.76
C PHE A 100 2.51 0.28 -7.40
N ALA A 101 1.29 0.47 -6.88
CA ALA A 101 0.11 0.04 -7.61
C ALA A 101 0.03 0.94 -8.85
N SER A 102 0.64 0.53 -9.96
CA SER A 102 0.20 1.02 -11.25
C SER A 102 -1.28 0.61 -11.35
N PRO A 103 -2.23 1.54 -11.50
CA PRO A 103 -3.58 1.14 -11.88
C PRO A 103 -3.45 0.27 -13.15
N PRO A 104 -4.27 -0.78 -13.34
CA PRO A 104 -4.29 -1.45 -14.63
C PRO A 104 -4.52 -0.35 -15.66
N GLU A 105 -3.55 -0.17 -16.57
CA GLU A 105 -3.74 0.71 -17.71
C GLU A 105 -5.00 0.20 -18.40
N GLY A 106 -6.12 0.90 -18.20
CA GLY A 106 -7.28 0.74 -19.05
C GLY A 106 -6.78 0.84 -20.49
N PRO A 107 -7.31 0.04 -21.42
CA PRO A 107 -6.74 -0.08 -22.76
C PRO A 107 -6.51 1.32 -23.32
N GLY A 108 -5.23 1.69 -23.41
CA GLY A 108 -4.83 2.99 -23.90
C GLY A 108 -5.35 3.14 -25.31
N ASP A 109 -6.24 4.10 -25.53
CA ASP A 109 -6.56 4.59 -26.87
C ASP A 109 -5.23 4.91 -27.58
N PRO A 110 -4.89 4.23 -28.69
CA PRO A 110 -3.75 4.63 -29.50
C PRO A 110 -4.16 5.82 -30.37
N ALA A 111 -4.42 6.97 -29.77
CA ALA A 111 -4.42 8.24 -30.49
C ALA A 111 -2.95 8.69 -30.67
N GLY A 112 -2.23 7.95 -31.52
CA GLY A 112 -0.90 8.35 -31.98
C GLY A 112 -0.93 9.67 -32.77
N PRO A 113 0.21 10.37 -32.86
CA PRO A 113 0.30 11.72 -33.40
C PRO A 113 0.24 11.71 -34.94
N SER A 114 -0.69 12.44 -35.54
CA SER A 114 -0.65 12.74 -36.98
C SER A 114 -0.15 14.17 -37.21
N VAL A 115 1.14 14.20 -37.55
CA VAL A 115 1.93 15.20 -38.28
C VAL A 115 1.19 16.31 -39.05
N ARG A 116 1.77 17.51 -39.01
CA ARG A 116 1.49 18.64 -39.91
C ARG A 116 1.96 18.38 -41.35
N ALA A 117 1.13 18.73 -42.32
CA ALA A 117 1.46 19.25 -43.67
C ALA A 117 0.16 19.90 -44.20
N GLY A 118 0.06 21.13 -44.72
CA GLY A 118 0.88 21.80 -45.72
C GLY A 118 0.00 22.03 -46.96
N GLY A 119 -0.34 23.30 -47.26
CA GLY A 119 -0.79 23.90 -48.54
C GLY A 119 -1.77 23.15 -49.48
N VAL A 120 -2.88 23.78 -49.83
CA VAL A 120 -3.02 24.71 -51.00
C VAL A 120 -4.12 25.72 -50.73
#